data_AF-A0A954GZB3-F1
#
_entry.id   AF-A0A954GZB3-F1
#
_cell.length_a   1.000
_cell.length_b   1.000
_cell.length_c   1.000
_cell.angle_alpha   90.00
_cell.angle_beta   90.00
_cell.angle_gamma   90.00
#
_symmetry.space_group_name_H-M   'P 1'
#
loop_
_entity.id
_entity.type
_entity.pdbx_description
1 polymer ?
#
loop_
_entity_poly.entity_id
_entity_poly.type
_entity_poly.pdbx_seq_one_letter_code
_entity_poly.pdbx_strand_id
1 'polypeptide(L)'
;MSRLSRAVFLGGILLAAVGYIIAEMVPIRGVMRLRQSFAARARPDTEIGHVAPLGIISKGEALTEFTPGNFQSEICVLQAKQDKLAAELNVMSSKPLEIDEELTRKHQNALAKIELAQATLNNLEPLLKETIRVGLEKHLEREDKVVAIDRYIIDYAATRNQSRSEFDLRLKDYERTATLLAKGALTAKEHQFSRHQAISSSEQLQKLDKTIEQFKAEIEHLNSNGERFDKLIAQQVASLERDISAASSTMSVARSELKSVETSIQQDYFRAQRQRDAEIEMIRAEINEVVAGIRSMQEANTILAPCDGVVVYRSAAPNSVEEHGVVAVMAERDSAEVQFTIPRHFAEMLNQSGGLDVWVEHSVLTSHLKGVITGSEVSPYHSDHAIVSATCQTPMDLFPLLANEELVPVQLTWQPPLLSVPLFQFALLLLAAGSVGIVVTRRSRLHAAASDAETTDQGPFVNSQKTHVTQQQQQLRLDHGDSGVLLQSLGNRLRESILARKVDADLLASAGWAINRYQGKGIRMIRQGFAGNLAEGEDPTGELEHALRDLGQTEGPESSLHEDLTELLRTLQVNRSFRTRESESRTR
;
A
#
# COMPACT_ATOMS: atom_id res chain seq x y z
N MET A 1 90.72 11.50 30.46
CA MET A 1 89.65 10.64 29.88
C MET A 1 89.76 9.24 30.47
N SER A 2 88.84 8.87 31.35
CA SER A 2 88.59 7.46 31.68
C SER A 2 87.86 6.80 30.50
N ARG A 3 87.96 5.48 30.35
CA ARG A 3 87.16 4.74 29.35
C ARG A 3 85.65 4.86 29.66
N LEU A 4 85.31 4.96 30.95
CA LEU A 4 83.95 5.05 31.48
C LEU A 4 83.17 6.27 30.95
N SER A 5 83.72 7.49 30.95
CA SER A 5 82.95 8.67 30.51
C SER A 5 82.66 8.68 29.00
N ARG A 6 83.53 8.08 28.19
CA ARG A 6 83.25 7.82 26.76
C ARG A 6 82.15 6.76 26.60
N ALA A 7 82.18 5.68 27.38
CA ALA A 7 81.16 4.63 27.33
C ALA A 7 79.78 5.17 27.75
N VAL A 8 79.70 5.97 28.81
CA VAL A 8 78.45 6.65 29.26
C VAL A 8 77.92 7.59 28.19
N PHE A 9 78.78 8.40 27.55
CA PHE A 9 78.36 9.30 26.48
C PHE A 9 77.86 8.56 25.23
N LEU A 10 78.58 7.53 24.76
CA LEU A 10 78.15 6.70 23.63
C LEU A 10 76.88 5.90 23.94
N GLY A 11 76.74 5.40 25.16
CA GLY A 11 75.51 4.79 25.66
C GLY A 11 74.33 5.77 25.64
N GLY A 12 74.57 7.03 26.03
CA GLY A 12 73.59 8.11 25.91
C GLY A 12 73.16 8.38 24.45
N ILE A 13 74.10 8.42 23.49
CA ILE A 13 73.74 8.55 22.06
C ILE A 13 72.89 7.36 21.60
N LEU A 14 73.31 6.13 21.93
CA LEU A 14 72.60 4.92 21.49
C LEU A 14 71.21 4.82 22.14
N LEU A 15 71.07 5.18 23.42
CA LEU A 15 69.78 5.21 24.11
C LEU A 15 68.86 6.32 23.57
N ALA A 16 69.41 7.48 23.16
CA ALA A 16 68.64 8.54 22.51
C ALA A 16 68.15 8.10 21.13
N ALA A 17 69.00 7.42 20.35
CA ALA A 17 68.62 6.87 19.04
C ALA A 17 67.55 5.77 19.16
N VAL A 18 67.67 4.87 20.14
CA VAL A 18 66.63 3.86 20.44
C VAL A 18 65.33 4.54 20.91
N GLY A 19 65.41 5.57 21.76
CA GLY A 19 64.23 6.34 22.19
C GLY A 19 63.52 7.06 21.04
N TYR A 20 64.29 7.62 20.10
CA TYR A 20 63.76 8.20 18.86
C TYR A 20 63.10 7.13 17.97
N ILE A 21 63.77 6.00 17.73
CA ILE A 21 63.23 4.89 16.92
C ILE A 21 61.92 4.33 17.52
N ILE A 22 61.84 4.22 18.86
CA ILE A 22 60.60 3.77 19.54
C ILE A 22 59.48 4.81 19.40
N ALA A 23 59.79 6.11 19.46
CA ALA A 23 58.79 7.16 19.26
C ALA A 23 58.28 7.23 17.80
N GLU A 24 59.13 6.88 16.83
CA GLU A 24 58.81 6.89 15.40
C GLU A 24 58.11 5.59 14.93
N MET A 25 58.48 4.42 15.48
CA MET A 25 58.01 3.09 15.00
C MET A 25 56.81 2.50 15.76
N VAL A 26 56.29 3.17 16.79
CA VAL A 26 55.08 2.72 17.51
C VAL A 26 53.90 3.60 17.08
N PRO A 27 53.19 3.27 15.98
CA PRO A 27 52.04 4.04 15.55
C PRO A 27 50.93 3.95 16.60
N ILE A 28 50.47 5.11 17.07
CA ILE A 28 49.30 5.20 17.94
C ILE A 28 48.07 4.83 17.10
N ARG A 29 47.54 3.64 17.33
CA ARG A 29 46.36 3.12 16.64
C ARG A 29 45.08 3.47 17.38
N GLY A 30 44.05 3.80 16.61
CA GLY A 30 42.70 4.08 17.06
C GLY A 30 41.67 3.45 16.13
N VAL A 31 40.41 3.70 16.42
CA VAL A 31 39.27 3.20 15.64
C VAL A 31 38.33 4.36 15.35
N MET A 32 37.90 4.47 14.09
CA MET A 32 36.85 5.41 13.69
C MET A 32 35.48 4.71 13.69
N ARG A 33 34.45 5.42 14.13
CA ARG A 33 33.04 4.99 14.17
C ARG A 33 32.12 6.14 13.78
N LEU A 34 30.93 5.83 13.30
CA LEU A 34 29.87 6.85 13.20
C LEU A 34 29.03 6.87 14.47
N ARG A 35 28.81 8.07 15.01
CA ARG A 35 28.02 8.31 16.22
C ARG A 35 26.58 8.67 15.83
N GLN A 36 25.61 8.02 16.46
CA GLN A 36 24.17 8.25 16.26
C GLN A 36 23.75 8.28 14.77
N SER A 37 24.25 7.32 14.01
CA SER A 37 23.97 7.19 12.57
C SER A 37 22.83 6.23 12.29
N PHE A 38 22.12 6.48 11.19
CA PHE A 38 21.11 5.60 10.63
C PHE A 38 21.37 5.42 9.13
N ALA A 39 21.51 4.17 8.69
CA ALA A 39 21.88 3.82 7.33
C ALA A 39 20.69 3.25 6.56
N ALA A 40 20.27 3.91 5.49
CA ALA A 40 19.32 3.36 4.54
C ALA A 40 20.07 2.38 3.62
N ARG A 41 19.61 1.14 3.57
CA ARG A 41 20.24 0.03 2.84
C ARG A 41 19.38 -0.42 1.66
N ALA A 42 20.03 -0.86 0.58
CA ALA A 42 19.36 -1.50 -0.54
C ALA A 42 18.62 -2.76 -0.10
N ARG A 43 17.49 -3.07 -0.73
CA ARG A 43 16.73 -4.31 -0.53
C ARG A 43 16.76 -5.13 -1.83
N PRO A 44 16.78 -6.47 -1.74
CA PRO A 44 16.61 -7.32 -2.93
C PRO A 44 15.28 -7.00 -3.64
N ASP A 45 15.25 -7.24 -4.96
CA ASP A 45 14.07 -7.09 -5.83
C ASP A 45 13.40 -5.69 -5.84
N THR A 46 14.11 -4.63 -5.45
CA THR A 46 13.61 -3.24 -5.47
C THR A 46 14.53 -2.26 -6.19
N GLU A 47 13.96 -1.41 -7.04
CA GLU A 47 14.64 -0.20 -7.53
C GLU A 47 14.49 0.93 -6.51
N ILE A 48 15.38 1.92 -6.54
CA ILE A 48 15.38 3.06 -5.60
C ILE A 48 14.90 4.30 -6.35
N GLY A 49 13.61 4.63 -6.18
CA GLY A 49 12.95 5.73 -6.88
C GLY A 49 13.36 7.12 -6.35
N HIS A 50 13.55 7.24 -5.04
CA HIS A 50 14.04 8.46 -4.41
C HIS A 50 15.13 8.18 -3.38
N VAL A 51 16.10 9.09 -3.30
CA VAL A 51 17.07 9.18 -2.20
C VAL A 51 17.20 10.66 -1.83
N ALA A 52 17.14 10.95 -0.53
CA ALA A 52 17.25 12.31 -0.01
C ALA A 52 18.53 13.03 -0.54
N PRO A 53 18.48 14.35 -0.74
CA PRO A 53 19.67 15.14 -1.07
C PRO A 53 20.63 15.22 0.14
N LEU A 54 21.91 15.48 -0.12
CA LEU A 54 22.87 15.83 0.94
C LEU A 54 22.44 17.16 1.58
N GLY A 55 22.20 17.17 2.89
CA GLY A 55 21.64 18.32 3.59
C GLY A 55 21.05 17.96 4.95
N ILE A 56 20.40 18.93 5.59
CA ILE A 56 19.61 18.70 6.81
C ILE A 56 18.32 17.97 6.41
N ILE A 57 17.93 16.97 7.19
CA ILE A 57 16.66 16.25 7.05
C ILE A 57 15.93 16.23 8.40
N SER A 58 14.61 16.44 8.37
CA SER A 58 13.75 16.46 9.54
C SER A 58 13.22 15.07 9.87
N LYS A 59 12.91 14.83 11.14
CA LYS A 59 12.30 13.58 11.59
C LYS A 59 11.00 13.30 10.83
N GLY A 60 10.91 12.11 10.23
CA GLY A 60 9.74 11.68 9.47
C GLY A 60 9.74 12.07 7.97
N GLU A 61 10.78 12.75 7.47
CA GLU A 61 11.00 12.90 6.03
C GLU A 61 11.62 11.61 5.43
N ALA A 62 11.40 11.36 4.14
CA ALA A 62 11.87 10.15 3.46
C ALA A 62 13.38 10.21 3.16
N LEU A 63 14.14 9.24 3.68
CA LEU A 63 15.55 9.03 3.35
C LEU A 63 15.72 8.30 2.02
N THR A 64 14.93 7.23 1.82
CA THR A 64 14.90 6.44 0.57
C THR A 64 13.49 5.89 0.33
N GLU A 65 13.02 6.01 -0.91
CA GLU A 65 11.77 5.40 -1.40
C GLU A 65 12.12 4.27 -2.37
N PHE A 66 11.64 3.07 -2.05
CA PHE A 66 11.80 1.87 -2.89
C PHE A 66 10.61 1.72 -3.82
N THR A 67 10.90 1.40 -5.08
CA THR A 67 9.91 1.03 -6.09
C THR A 67 10.19 -0.42 -6.50
N PRO A 68 9.58 -1.42 -5.84
CA PRO A 68 9.51 -2.77 -6.38
C PRO A 68 8.91 -2.74 -7.80
N GLY A 69 9.40 -3.54 -8.73
CA GLY A 69 8.95 -3.51 -10.13
C GLY A 69 7.44 -3.69 -10.32
N ASN A 70 6.80 -4.46 -9.42
CA ASN A 70 5.35 -4.69 -9.43
C ASN A 70 4.54 -3.65 -8.64
N PHE A 71 5.16 -2.79 -7.82
CA PHE A 71 4.49 -1.95 -6.81
C PHE A 71 3.39 -1.04 -7.40
N GLN A 72 3.65 -0.42 -8.55
CA GLN A 72 2.66 0.41 -9.24
C GLN A 72 1.47 -0.43 -9.76
N SER A 73 1.70 -1.68 -10.16
CA SER A 73 0.64 -2.60 -10.57
C SER A 73 -0.18 -3.10 -9.38
N GLU A 74 0.46 -3.40 -8.25
CA GLU A 74 -0.19 -3.85 -7.02
C GLU A 74 -1.04 -2.73 -6.37
N ILE A 75 -0.52 -1.50 -6.32
CA ILE A 75 -1.29 -0.32 -5.92
C ILE A 75 -2.45 -0.08 -6.90
N CYS A 76 -2.24 -0.18 -8.21
CA CYS A 76 -3.32 -0.02 -9.20
C CYS A 76 -4.41 -1.09 -9.05
N VAL A 77 -4.05 -2.35 -8.75
CA VAL A 77 -4.99 -3.44 -8.46
C VAL A 77 -5.77 -3.18 -7.17
N LEU A 78 -5.13 -2.69 -6.11
CA LEU A 78 -5.84 -2.31 -4.88
C LEU A 78 -6.73 -1.08 -5.06
N GLN A 79 -6.31 -0.07 -5.82
CA GLN A 79 -7.14 1.08 -6.19
C GLN A 79 -8.36 0.64 -7.00
N ALA A 80 -8.18 -0.24 -7.99
CA ALA A 80 -9.29 -0.81 -8.74
C ALA A 80 -10.24 -1.65 -7.86
N LYS A 81 -9.72 -2.37 -6.85
CA LYS A 81 -10.56 -3.04 -5.82
C LYS A 81 -11.30 -2.02 -4.96
N GLN A 82 -10.66 -0.93 -4.54
CA GLN A 82 -11.28 0.15 -3.76
C GLN A 82 -12.41 0.83 -4.54
N ASP A 83 -12.17 1.22 -5.79
CA ASP A 83 -13.17 1.84 -6.67
C ASP A 83 -14.34 0.90 -6.94
N LYS A 84 -14.06 -0.40 -7.16
CA LYS A 84 -15.09 -1.44 -7.29
C LYS A 84 -15.95 -1.53 -6.02
N LEU A 85 -15.34 -1.65 -4.83
CA LEU A 85 -16.07 -1.73 -3.57
C LEU A 85 -16.87 -0.45 -3.28
N ALA A 86 -16.35 0.72 -3.64
CA ALA A 86 -17.07 1.99 -3.54
C ALA A 86 -18.27 2.04 -4.50
N ALA A 87 -18.15 1.49 -5.71
CA ALA A 87 -19.29 1.33 -6.62
C ALA A 87 -20.33 0.34 -6.07
N GLU A 88 -19.90 -0.80 -5.51
CA GLU A 88 -20.79 -1.79 -4.87
C GLU A 88 -21.50 -1.19 -3.65
N LEU A 89 -20.83 -0.37 -2.83
CA LEU A 89 -21.42 0.39 -1.71
C LEU A 89 -22.52 1.36 -2.18
N ASN A 90 -22.30 2.06 -3.31
CA ASN A 90 -23.27 2.97 -3.91
C ASN A 90 -24.48 2.22 -4.51
N VAL A 91 -24.27 1.02 -5.05
CA VAL A 91 -25.37 0.14 -5.53
C VAL A 91 -26.17 -0.42 -4.36
N MET A 92 -25.51 -0.95 -3.31
CA MET A 92 -26.19 -1.56 -2.16
C MET A 92 -26.98 -0.55 -1.32
N SER A 93 -26.51 0.70 -1.21
CA SER A 93 -27.26 1.76 -0.54
C SER A 93 -28.48 2.25 -1.34
N SER A 94 -28.48 2.14 -2.68
CA SER A 94 -29.58 2.58 -3.55
C SER A 94 -30.58 1.47 -3.97
N LYS A 95 -30.20 0.19 -3.81
CA LYS A 95 -31.08 -0.97 -4.05
C LYS A 95 -32.37 -0.89 -3.22
N PRO A 96 -33.56 -1.32 -3.71
CA PRO A 96 -34.76 -1.47 -2.86
C PRO A 96 -34.58 -2.57 -1.79
N LEU A 97 -35.38 -2.54 -0.72
CA LEU A 97 -35.33 -3.55 0.34
C LEU A 97 -36.01 -4.84 -0.11
N GLU A 98 -35.33 -5.98 0.09
CA GLU A 98 -35.85 -7.31 -0.23
C GLU A 98 -36.75 -7.79 0.92
N ILE A 99 -38.05 -7.56 0.77
CA ILE A 99 -39.11 -8.06 1.65
C ILE A 99 -39.52 -9.46 1.16
N ASP A 100 -39.88 -10.36 2.08
CA ASP A 100 -40.39 -11.70 1.78
C ASP A 100 -41.59 -11.67 0.80
N GLU A 101 -41.37 -12.20 -0.40
CA GLU A 101 -42.37 -12.33 -1.46
C GLU A 101 -43.62 -13.09 -1.01
N GLU A 102 -43.48 -14.05 -0.06
CA GLU A 102 -44.64 -14.73 0.50
C GLU A 102 -45.54 -13.78 1.29
N LEU A 103 -44.99 -12.81 2.01
CA LEU A 103 -45.77 -11.81 2.74
C LEU A 103 -46.49 -10.87 1.78
N THR A 104 -45.81 -10.39 0.74
CA THR A 104 -46.43 -9.58 -0.32
C THR A 104 -47.59 -10.34 -1.00
N ARG A 105 -47.38 -11.62 -1.34
CA ARG A 105 -48.41 -12.51 -1.92
C ARG A 105 -49.57 -12.74 -0.95
N LYS A 106 -49.30 -12.95 0.35
CA LYS A 106 -50.34 -13.09 1.40
C LYS A 106 -51.16 -11.81 1.56
N HIS A 107 -50.53 -10.62 1.49
CA HIS A 107 -51.21 -9.33 1.57
C HIS A 107 -52.12 -9.10 0.35
N GLN A 108 -51.63 -9.34 -0.87
CA GLN A 108 -52.43 -9.26 -2.10
C GLN A 108 -53.62 -10.23 -2.08
N ASN A 109 -53.41 -11.48 -1.64
CA ASN A 109 -54.49 -12.46 -1.48
C ASN A 109 -55.55 -12.02 -0.45
N ALA A 110 -55.14 -11.39 0.65
CA ALA A 110 -56.06 -10.88 1.66
C ALA A 110 -56.90 -9.69 1.12
N LEU A 111 -56.29 -8.77 0.36
CA LEU A 111 -57.02 -7.70 -0.32
C LEU A 111 -58.03 -8.26 -1.34
N ALA A 112 -57.62 -9.20 -2.20
CA ALA A 112 -58.50 -9.81 -3.20
C ALA A 112 -59.70 -10.55 -2.55
N LYS A 113 -59.50 -11.22 -1.41
CA LYS A 113 -60.60 -11.80 -0.60
C LYS A 113 -61.58 -10.73 -0.11
N ILE A 114 -61.08 -9.58 0.36
CA ILE A 114 -61.91 -8.47 0.88
C ILE A 114 -62.73 -7.84 -0.26
N GLU A 115 -62.10 -7.58 -1.42
CA GLU A 115 -62.76 -7.03 -2.60
C GLU A 115 -63.85 -7.96 -3.14
N LEU A 116 -63.56 -9.26 -3.27
CA LEU A 116 -64.54 -10.27 -3.69
C LEU A 116 -65.70 -10.36 -2.70
N ALA A 117 -65.42 -10.41 -1.39
CA ALA A 117 -66.46 -10.44 -0.37
C ALA A 117 -67.33 -9.18 -0.41
N GLN A 118 -66.74 -7.99 -0.54
CA GLN A 118 -67.50 -6.73 -0.69
C GLN A 118 -68.36 -6.73 -1.96
N ALA A 119 -67.85 -7.24 -3.09
CA ALA A 119 -68.61 -7.36 -4.33
C ALA A 119 -69.81 -8.33 -4.17
N THR A 120 -69.64 -9.44 -3.46
CA THR A 120 -70.77 -10.35 -3.17
C THR A 120 -71.82 -9.70 -2.25
N LEU A 121 -71.42 -8.97 -1.21
CA LEU A 121 -72.34 -8.23 -0.34
C LEU A 121 -73.12 -7.15 -1.11
N ASN A 122 -72.43 -6.37 -1.95
CA ASN A 122 -73.03 -5.34 -2.81
C ASN A 122 -74.10 -5.91 -3.77
N ASN A 123 -74.00 -7.18 -4.16
CA ASN A 123 -74.98 -7.85 -5.02
C ASN A 123 -76.12 -8.52 -4.23
N LEU A 124 -75.82 -9.12 -3.08
CA LEU A 124 -76.80 -9.86 -2.27
C LEU A 124 -77.73 -8.94 -1.47
N GLU A 125 -77.22 -7.85 -0.90
CA GLU A 125 -78.03 -6.89 -0.13
C GLU A 125 -79.23 -6.29 -0.90
N PRO A 126 -79.07 -5.73 -2.13
CA PRO A 126 -80.21 -5.21 -2.88
C PRO A 126 -81.17 -6.33 -3.31
N LEU A 127 -80.66 -7.53 -3.62
CA LEU A 127 -81.48 -8.67 -4.03
C LEU A 127 -82.33 -9.21 -2.87
N LEU A 128 -81.79 -9.23 -1.63
CA LEU A 128 -82.57 -9.49 -0.42
C LEU A 128 -83.68 -8.45 -0.21
N LYS A 129 -83.34 -7.16 -0.30
CA LYS A 129 -84.29 -6.04 -0.15
C LYS A 129 -85.41 -6.13 -1.19
N GLU A 130 -85.08 -6.43 -2.44
CA GLU A 130 -86.07 -6.61 -3.52
C GLU A 130 -86.92 -7.88 -3.34
N THR A 131 -86.35 -9.00 -2.89
CA THR A 131 -87.10 -10.23 -2.59
C THR A 131 -88.15 -9.99 -1.50
N ILE A 132 -87.78 -9.26 -0.43
CA ILE A 132 -88.71 -8.86 0.63
C ILE A 132 -89.78 -7.91 0.07
N ARG A 133 -89.39 -6.91 -0.75
CA ARG A 133 -90.31 -5.94 -1.36
C ARG A 133 -91.36 -6.62 -2.23
N VAL A 134 -90.95 -7.51 -3.13
CA VAL A 134 -91.85 -8.28 -4.01
C VAL A 134 -92.72 -9.25 -3.22
N GLY A 135 -92.17 -9.86 -2.17
CA GLY A 135 -92.93 -10.70 -1.25
C GLY A 135 -94.10 -9.96 -0.61
N LEU A 136 -93.83 -8.78 -0.03
CA LEU A 136 -94.85 -7.91 0.57
C LEU A 136 -95.85 -7.37 -0.46
N GLU A 137 -95.39 -6.96 -1.64
CA GLU A 137 -96.25 -6.49 -2.73
C GLU A 137 -97.27 -7.56 -3.16
N LYS A 138 -96.84 -8.82 -3.31
CA LYS A 138 -97.73 -9.93 -3.67
C LYS A 138 -98.60 -10.44 -2.51
N HIS A 139 -98.19 -10.21 -1.27
CA HIS A 139 -99.03 -10.46 -0.10
C HIS A 139 -100.22 -9.48 -0.06
N LEU A 140 -99.94 -8.18 -0.20
CA LEU A 140 -100.98 -7.13 -0.24
C LEU A 140 -101.91 -7.27 -1.45
N GLU A 141 -101.38 -7.54 -2.65
CA GLU A 141 -102.19 -7.81 -3.85
C GLU A 141 -103.12 -9.03 -3.69
N ARG A 142 -102.75 -9.99 -2.83
CA ARG A 142 -103.58 -11.15 -2.48
C ARG A 142 -104.67 -10.78 -1.48
N GLU A 143 -104.34 -10.03 -0.42
CA GLU A 143 -105.31 -9.56 0.57
C GLU A 143 -106.39 -8.67 -0.06
N ASP A 144 -106.01 -7.71 -0.91
CA ASP A 144 -106.95 -6.86 -1.65
C ASP A 144 -107.94 -7.67 -2.51
N LYS A 145 -107.46 -8.76 -3.14
CA LYS A 145 -108.30 -9.67 -3.94
C LYS A 145 -109.25 -10.49 -3.07
N VAL A 146 -108.79 -11.02 -1.94
CA VAL A 146 -109.67 -11.74 -1.00
C VAL A 146 -110.76 -10.80 -0.47
N VAL A 147 -110.40 -9.58 -0.06
CA VAL A 147 -111.36 -8.56 0.40
C VAL A 147 -112.34 -8.15 -0.71
N ALA A 148 -111.93 -8.12 -1.98
CA ALA A 148 -112.83 -7.88 -3.11
C ALA A 148 -113.80 -9.05 -3.33
N ILE A 149 -113.34 -10.30 -3.27
CA ILE A 149 -114.19 -11.49 -3.45
C ILE A 149 -115.16 -11.67 -2.27
N ASP A 150 -114.74 -11.39 -1.03
CA ASP A 150 -115.63 -11.40 0.15
C ASP A 150 -116.78 -10.38 0.01
N ARG A 151 -116.52 -9.19 -0.54
CA ARG A 151 -117.57 -8.21 -0.85
C ARG A 151 -118.57 -8.77 -1.87
N TYR A 152 -118.09 -9.41 -2.94
CA TYR A 152 -118.98 -10.09 -3.88
C TYR A 152 -119.77 -11.21 -3.21
N ILE A 153 -119.17 -12.04 -2.34
CA ILE A 153 -119.90 -13.08 -1.59
C ILE A 153 -121.02 -12.46 -0.75
N ILE A 154 -120.80 -11.31 -0.11
CA ILE A 154 -121.82 -10.59 0.67
C ILE A 154 -122.95 -10.08 -0.25
N ASP A 155 -122.63 -9.41 -1.35
CA ASP A 155 -123.61 -8.85 -2.28
C ASP A 155 -124.46 -9.95 -2.96
N TYR A 156 -123.83 -11.03 -3.40
CA TYR A 156 -124.51 -12.21 -3.95
C TYR A 156 -125.33 -12.94 -2.90
N ALA A 157 -124.90 -13.01 -1.63
CA ALA A 157 -125.70 -13.58 -0.54
C ALA A 157 -126.93 -12.73 -0.21
N ALA A 158 -126.82 -11.40 -0.23
CA ALA A 158 -127.97 -10.50 -0.11
C ALA A 158 -128.97 -10.70 -1.27
N THR A 159 -128.46 -10.72 -2.51
CA THR A 159 -129.23 -10.99 -3.74
C THR A 159 -129.93 -12.35 -3.69
N ARG A 160 -129.26 -13.37 -3.16
CA ARG A 160 -129.81 -14.72 -2.92
C ARG A 160 -130.95 -14.70 -1.90
N ASN A 161 -130.79 -13.98 -0.79
CA ASN A 161 -131.82 -13.90 0.26
C ASN A 161 -133.09 -13.18 -0.23
N GLN A 162 -132.94 -12.13 -1.06
CA GLN A 162 -134.07 -11.53 -1.77
C GLN A 162 -134.70 -12.55 -2.75
N SER A 163 -133.90 -13.17 -3.61
CA SER A 163 -134.36 -14.16 -4.59
C SER A 163 -135.06 -15.35 -3.94
N ARG A 164 -134.66 -15.70 -2.70
CA ARG A 164 -135.28 -16.76 -1.89
C ARG A 164 -136.66 -16.35 -1.40
N SER A 165 -136.79 -15.13 -0.90
CA SER A 165 -138.08 -14.55 -0.49
C SER A 165 -139.06 -14.50 -1.68
N GLU A 166 -138.59 -14.15 -2.88
CA GLU A 166 -139.39 -14.22 -4.10
C GLU A 166 -139.76 -15.65 -4.51
N PHE A 167 -138.84 -16.61 -4.42
CA PHE A 167 -139.12 -18.02 -4.68
C PHE A 167 -140.19 -18.57 -3.72
N ASP A 168 -140.07 -18.31 -2.41
CA ASP A 168 -141.01 -18.80 -1.40
C ASP A 168 -142.42 -18.17 -1.54
N LEU A 169 -142.53 -16.99 -2.16
CA LEU A 169 -143.83 -16.42 -2.58
C LEU A 169 -144.36 -17.13 -3.85
N ARG A 170 -143.55 -17.23 -4.90
CA ARG A 170 -143.94 -17.88 -6.18
C ARG A 170 -144.30 -19.36 -5.99
N LEU A 171 -143.67 -20.05 -5.06
CA LEU A 171 -143.98 -21.44 -4.68
C LEU A 171 -145.37 -21.55 -4.04
N LYS A 172 -145.70 -20.68 -3.09
CA LYS A 172 -147.04 -20.61 -2.48
C LYS A 172 -148.12 -20.27 -3.50
N ASP A 173 -147.81 -19.44 -4.50
CA ASP A 173 -148.74 -19.17 -5.61
C ASP A 173 -148.89 -20.35 -6.58
N TYR A 174 -147.82 -21.12 -6.83
CA TYR A 174 -147.91 -22.38 -7.56
C TYR A 174 -148.75 -23.43 -6.81
N GLU A 175 -148.57 -23.57 -5.49
CA GLU A 175 -149.39 -24.44 -4.63
C GLU A 175 -150.86 -23.99 -4.61
N ARG A 176 -151.11 -22.69 -4.44
CA ARG A 176 -152.44 -22.08 -4.49
C ARG A 176 -153.13 -22.37 -5.82
N THR A 177 -152.46 -22.10 -6.95
CA THR A 177 -153.01 -22.38 -8.29
C THR A 177 -153.21 -23.85 -8.55
N ALA A 178 -152.37 -24.75 -8.02
CA ALA A 178 -152.59 -26.20 -8.08
C ALA A 178 -153.91 -26.60 -7.37
N THR A 179 -154.16 -26.09 -6.17
CA THR A 179 -155.42 -26.39 -5.44
C THR A 179 -156.67 -25.77 -6.09
N LEU A 180 -156.53 -24.67 -6.84
CA LEU A 180 -157.62 -24.05 -7.60
C LEU A 180 -157.90 -24.80 -8.91
N LEU A 181 -156.85 -25.25 -9.62
CA LEU A 181 -156.98 -26.10 -10.80
C LEU A 181 -157.65 -27.44 -10.45
N ALA A 182 -157.27 -28.07 -9.33
CA ALA A 182 -157.90 -29.29 -8.82
C ALA A 182 -159.39 -29.10 -8.44
N LYS A 183 -159.85 -27.87 -8.25
CA LYS A 183 -161.25 -27.49 -8.01
C LYS A 183 -161.96 -26.97 -9.27
N GLY A 184 -161.31 -27.02 -10.44
CA GLY A 184 -161.86 -26.52 -11.71
C GLY A 184 -161.98 -24.98 -11.80
N ALA A 185 -161.39 -24.24 -10.87
CA ALA A 185 -161.55 -22.79 -10.73
C ALA A 185 -160.46 -21.95 -11.42
N LEU A 186 -159.60 -22.58 -12.23
CA LEU A 186 -158.44 -21.96 -12.89
C LEU A 186 -158.12 -22.70 -14.20
N THR A 187 -157.53 -22.04 -15.20
CA THR A 187 -157.09 -22.72 -16.42
C THR A 187 -155.73 -23.43 -16.23
N ALA A 188 -155.51 -24.51 -16.99
CA ALA A 188 -154.24 -25.21 -17.01
C ALA A 188 -153.06 -24.31 -17.45
N LYS A 189 -153.31 -23.30 -18.28
CA LYS A 189 -152.31 -22.33 -18.76
C LYS A 189 -151.78 -21.44 -17.64
N GLU A 190 -152.65 -20.99 -16.75
CA GLU A 190 -152.27 -20.15 -15.60
C GLU A 190 -151.44 -20.95 -14.58
N HIS A 191 -151.87 -22.19 -14.28
CA HIS A 191 -151.08 -23.09 -13.43
C HIS A 191 -149.71 -23.43 -14.05
N GLN A 192 -149.64 -23.67 -15.36
CA GLN A 192 -148.38 -23.87 -16.07
C GLN A 192 -147.48 -22.63 -15.98
N PHE A 193 -148.04 -21.42 -16.07
CA PHE A 193 -147.29 -20.17 -15.93
C PHE A 193 -146.70 -20.00 -14.52
N SER A 194 -147.49 -20.20 -13.45
CA SER A 194 -146.98 -20.19 -12.07
C SER A 194 -145.90 -21.26 -11.84
N ARG A 195 -146.04 -22.45 -12.45
CA ARG A 195 -145.00 -23.48 -12.43
C ARG A 195 -143.69 -23.01 -13.05
N HIS A 196 -143.74 -22.33 -14.20
CA HIS A 196 -142.54 -21.80 -14.85
C HIS A 196 -141.89 -20.67 -14.04
N GLN A 197 -142.68 -19.80 -13.39
CA GLN A 197 -142.15 -18.77 -12.50
C GLN A 197 -141.44 -19.35 -11.26
N ALA A 198 -141.99 -20.40 -10.65
CA ALA A 198 -141.37 -21.09 -9.53
C ALA A 198 -140.07 -21.82 -9.94
N ILE A 199 -140.08 -22.55 -11.06
CA ILE A 199 -138.88 -23.23 -11.60
C ILE A 199 -137.79 -22.20 -11.94
N SER A 200 -138.12 -21.12 -12.65
CA SER A 200 -137.15 -20.07 -13.02
C SER A 200 -136.49 -19.43 -11.79
N SER A 201 -137.23 -19.22 -10.69
CA SER A 201 -136.65 -18.72 -9.43
C SER A 201 -135.81 -19.78 -8.71
N SER A 202 -136.17 -21.07 -8.80
CA SER A 202 -135.34 -22.17 -8.27
C SER A 202 -134.00 -22.27 -9.02
N GLU A 203 -134.02 -22.14 -10.35
CA GLU A 203 -132.80 -22.07 -11.15
C GLU A 203 -131.96 -20.82 -10.84
N GLN A 204 -132.58 -19.66 -10.62
CA GLN A 204 -131.88 -18.44 -10.24
C GLN A 204 -131.18 -18.61 -8.90
N LEU A 205 -131.84 -19.21 -7.90
CA LEU A 205 -131.23 -19.57 -6.63
C LEU A 205 -130.05 -20.53 -6.83
N GLN A 206 -130.22 -21.60 -7.61
CA GLN A 206 -129.15 -22.57 -7.86
C GLN A 206 -127.94 -21.94 -8.58
N LYS A 207 -128.16 -20.93 -9.43
CA LYS A 207 -127.09 -20.15 -10.07
C LYS A 207 -126.35 -19.30 -9.03
N LEU A 208 -127.08 -18.57 -8.18
CA LEU A 208 -126.50 -17.74 -7.12
C LEU A 208 -125.73 -18.58 -6.06
N ASP A 209 -126.27 -19.73 -5.66
CA ASP A 209 -125.58 -20.70 -4.78
C ASP A 209 -124.24 -21.13 -5.39
N LYS A 210 -124.24 -21.58 -6.65
CA LYS A 210 -123.01 -22.00 -7.35
C LYS A 210 -121.99 -20.88 -7.50
N THR A 211 -122.41 -19.64 -7.76
CA THR A 211 -121.51 -18.48 -7.83
C THR A 211 -120.87 -18.18 -6.46
N ILE A 212 -121.63 -18.29 -5.36
CA ILE A 212 -121.10 -18.12 -4.00
C ILE A 212 -120.13 -19.25 -3.63
N GLU A 213 -120.42 -20.49 -4.03
CA GLU A 213 -119.51 -21.64 -3.85
C GLU A 213 -118.21 -21.46 -4.66
N GLN A 214 -118.31 -20.98 -5.90
CA GLN A 214 -117.15 -20.68 -6.76
C GLN A 214 -116.24 -19.61 -6.15
N PHE A 215 -116.80 -18.49 -5.67
CA PHE A 215 -116.00 -17.45 -5.02
C PHE A 215 -115.33 -17.93 -3.72
N LYS A 216 -115.99 -18.80 -2.94
CA LYS A 216 -115.38 -19.41 -1.74
C LYS A 216 -114.21 -20.33 -2.10
N ALA A 217 -114.37 -21.17 -3.12
CA ALA A 217 -113.30 -22.02 -3.62
C ALA A 217 -112.13 -21.19 -4.21
N GLU A 218 -112.42 -20.03 -4.81
CA GLU A 218 -111.40 -19.09 -5.28
C GLU A 218 -110.60 -18.48 -4.10
N ILE A 219 -111.26 -18.05 -3.01
CA ILE A 219 -110.57 -17.60 -1.79
C ILE A 219 -109.71 -18.72 -1.19
N GLU A 220 -110.22 -19.95 -1.08
CA GLU A 220 -109.46 -21.09 -0.56
C GLU A 220 -108.21 -21.38 -1.43
N HIS A 221 -108.37 -21.32 -2.75
CA HIS A 221 -107.28 -21.49 -3.71
C HIS A 221 -106.25 -20.34 -3.66
N LEU A 222 -106.69 -19.09 -3.52
CA LEU A 222 -105.83 -17.92 -3.34
C LEU A 222 -105.03 -18.02 -2.03
N ASN A 223 -105.66 -18.43 -0.93
CA ASN A 223 -105.00 -18.62 0.36
C ASN A 223 -104.00 -19.78 0.33
N SER A 224 -104.36 -20.92 -0.25
CA SER A 224 -103.46 -22.09 -0.36
C SER A 224 -102.23 -21.80 -1.23
N ASN A 225 -102.40 -21.07 -2.35
CA ASN A 225 -101.27 -20.61 -3.16
C ASN A 225 -100.48 -19.47 -2.47
N GLY A 226 -101.16 -18.62 -1.71
CA GLY A 226 -100.55 -17.60 -0.87
C GLY A 226 -99.59 -18.18 0.14
N GLU A 227 -100.01 -19.17 0.93
CA GLU A 227 -99.14 -19.89 1.86
C GLU A 227 -97.90 -20.49 1.16
N ARG A 228 -98.08 -21.06 -0.03
CA ARG A 228 -96.96 -21.64 -0.81
C ARG A 228 -95.97 -20.57 -1.25
N PHE A 229 -96.46 -19.44 -1.72
CA PHE A 229 -95.64 -18.30 -2.13
C PHE A 229 -94.89 -17.69 -0.93
N ASP A 230 -95.60 -17.43 0.18
CA ASP A 230 -95.02 -16.87 1.40
C ASP A 230 -93.92 -17.81 1.97
N LYS A 231 -94.12 -19.13 1.92
CA LYS A 231 -93.11 -20.14 2.28
C LYS A 231 -91.89 -20.12 1.35
N LEU A 232 -92.07 -19.92 0.04
CA LEU A 232 -90.96 -19.80 -0.92
C LEU A 232 -90.16 -18.51 -0.72
N ILE A 233 -90.83 -17.38 -0.48
CA ILE A 233 -90.16 -16.10 -0.17
C ILE A 233 -89.37 -16.23 1.14
N ALA A 234 -89.94 -16.83 2.19
CA ALA A 234 -89.24 -17.06 3.45
C ALA A 234 -87.99 -17.96 3.27
N GLN A 235 -88.06 -18.98 2.42
CA GLN A 235 -86.90 -19.84 2.08
C GLN A 235 -85.82 -19.09 1.30
N GLN A 236 -86.19 -18.19 0.37
CA GLN A 236 -85.25 -17.35 -0.38
C GLN A 236 -84.56 -16.33 0.53
N VAL A 237 -85.33 -15.60 1.34
CA VAL A 237 -84.82 -14.67 2.36
C VAL A 237 -83.83 -15.38 3.29
N ALA A 238 -84.22 -16.52 3.87
CA ALA A 238 -83.36 -17.29 4.76
C ALA A 238 -82.18 -17.99 4.05
N SER A 239 -82.08 -17.95 2.71
CA SER A 239 -80.84 -18.29 1.99
C SER A 239 -79.94 -17.07 1.84
N LEU A 240 -80.48 -15.97 1.33
CA LEU A 240 -79.75 -14.72 1.11
C LEU A 240 -79.14 -14.18 2.41
N GLU A 241 -79.84 -14.28 3.54
CA GLU A 241 -79.32 -13.94 4.86
C GLU A 241 -78.13 -14.83 5.27
N ARG A 242 -78.15 -16.13 4.96
CA ARG A 242 -77.01 -17.05 5.19
C ARG A 242 -75.83 -16.71 4.29
N ASP A 243 -76.09 -16.39 3.02
CA ASP A 243 -75.06 -16.07 2.03
C ASP A 243 -74.39 -14.72 2.36
N ILE A 244 -75.16 -13.71 2.79
CA ILE A 244 -74.66 -12.44 3.36
C ILE A 244 -73.87 -12.68 4.65
N SER A 245 -74.32 -13.57 5.53
CA SER A 245 -73.59 -13.93 6.76
C SER A 245 -72.25 -14.60 6.45
N ALA A 246 -72.21 -15.48 5.43
CA ALA A 246 -70.98 -16.14 4.99
C ALA A 246 -69.99 -15.14 4.33
N ALA A 247 -70.48 -14.24 3.47
CA ALA A 247 -69.67 -13.23 2.82
C ALA A 247 -69.08 -12.22 3.83
N SER A 248 -69.89 -11.73 4.77
CA SER A 248 -69.41 -10.81 5.83
C SER A 248 -68.45 -11.48 6.83
N SER A 249 -68.67 -12.76 7.16
CA SER A 249 -67.70 -13.57 7.92
C SER A 249 -66.37 -13.69 7.17
N THR A 250 -66.40 -14.05 5.88
CA THR A 250 -65.21 -14.15 5.02
C THR A 250 -64.45 -12.83 4.94
N MET A 251 -65.16 -11.70 4.80
CA MET A 251 -64.57 -10.36 4.80
C MET A 251 -63.88 -10.03 6.14
N SER A 252 -64.49 -10.44 7.27
CA SER A 252 -63.94 -10.23 8.61
C SER A 252 -62.65 -11.02 8.83
N VAL A 253 -62.64 -12.30 8.44
CA VAL A 253 -61.45 -13.15 8.48
C VAL A 253 -60.34 -12.56 7.61
N ALA A 254 -60.63 -12.20 6.36
CA ALA A 254 -59.63 -11.62 5.45
C ALA A 254 -59.08 -10.26 5.94
N ARG A 255 -59.90 -9.44 6.62
CA ARG A 255 -59.43 -8.21 7.31
C ARG A 255 -58.52 -8.50 8.51
N SER A 256 -58.71 -9.62 9.20
CA SER A 256 -57.81 -10.06 10.29
C SER A 256 -56.49 -10.63 9.75
N GLU A 257 -56.55 -11.41 8.66
CA GLU A 257 -55.37 -11.87 7.92
C GLU A 257 -54.54 -10.67 7.47
N LEU A 258 -55.17 -9.69 6.79
CA LEU A 258 -54.50 -8.49 6.27
C LEU A 258 -53.66 -7.78 7.35
N LYS A 259 -54.26 -7.48 8.51
CA LYS A 259 -53.56 -6.82 9.64
C LYS A 259 -52.40 -7.64 10.20
N SER A 260 -52.54 -8.97 10.26
CA SER A 260 -51.46 -9.85 10.71
C SER A 260 -50.28 -9.85 9.72
N VAL A 261 -50.57 -9.82 8.41
CA VAL A 261 -49.55 -9.77 7.35
C VAL A 261 -48.92 -8.38 7.29
N GLU A 262 -49.66 -7.29 7.43
CA GLU A 262 -49.13 -5.93 7.56
C GLU A 262 -48.14 -5.83 8.72
N THR A 263 -48.48 -6.40 9.88
CA THR A 263 -47.59 -6.45 11.05
C THR A 263 -46.32 -7.27 10.75
N SER A 264 -46.45 -8.37 10.01
CA SER A 264 -45.32 -9.21 9.59
C SER A 264 -44.41 -8.50 8.57
N ILE A 265 -44.98 -7.76 7.62
CA ILE A 265 -44.23 -6.96 6.63
C ILE A 265 -43.42 -5.86 7.34
N GLN A 266 -43.99 -5.19 8.35
CA GLN A 266 -43.25 -4.21 9.15
C GLN A 266 -42.09 -4.86 9.91
N GLN A 267 -42.26 -6.08 10.43
CA GLN A 267 -41.18 -6.81 11.10
C GLN A 267 -40.08 -7.26 10.13
N ASP A 268 -40.44 -7.78 8.95
CA ASP A 268 -39.47 -8.19 7.92
C ASP A 268 -38.74 -6.98 7.32
N TYR A 269 -39.39 -5.80 7.18
CA TYR A 269 -38.73 -4.55 6.81
C TYR A 269 -37.54 -4.21 7.75
N PHE A 270 -37.73 -4.32 9.07
CA PHE A 270 -36.63 -4.11 10.03
C PHE A 270 -35.53 -5.17 9.91
N ARG A 271 -35.86 -6.41 9.54
CA ARG A 271 -34.88 -7.48 9.32
C ARG A 271 -34.11 -7.29 8.00
N ALA A 272 -34.78 -6.94 6.91
CA ALA A 272 -34.16 -6.59 5.63
C ALA A 272 -33.26 -5.36 5.76
N GLN A 273 -33.68 -4.34 6.52
CA GLN A 273 -32.85 -3.18 6.81
C GLN A 273 -31.58 -3.57 7.59
N ARG A 274 -31.71 -4.34 8.68
CA ARG A 274 -30.53 -4.82 9.44
C ARG A 274 -29.57 -5.66 8.60
N GLN A 275 -30.09 -6.47 7.68
CA GLN A 275 -29.27 -7.28 6.78
C GLN A 275 -28.45 -6.38 5.84
N ARG A 276 -29.10 -5.38 5.20
CA ARG A 276 -28.41 -4.36 4.41
C ARG A 276 -27.38 -3.58 5.22
N ASP A 277 -27.73 -3.13 6.41
CA ASP A 277 -26.83 -2.33 7.25
C ASP A 277 -25.55 -3.14 7.57
N ALA A 278 -25.69 -4.45 7.83
CA ALA A 278 -24.55 -5.35 8.00
C ALA A 278 -23.75 -5.59 6.71
N GLU A 279 -24.40 -5.74 5.56
CA GLU A 279 -23.75 -5.85 4.23
C GLU A 279 -22.96 -4.56 3.89
N ILE A 280 -23.51 -3.39 4.23
CA ILE A 280 -22.86 -2.08 4.07
C ILE A 280 -21.64 -1.95 5.00
N GLU A 281 -21.73 -2.35 6.26
CA GLU A 281 -20.58 -2.34 7.18
C GLU A 281 -19.49 -3.35 6.76
N MET A 282 -19.87 -4.49 6.18
CA MET A 282 -18.90 -5.45 5.61
C MET A 282 -18.11 -4.83 4.44
N ILE A 283 -18.80 -4.20 3.48
CA ILE A 283 -18.15 -3.49 2.35
C ILE A 283 -17.26 -2.34 2.86
N ARG A 284 -17.70 -1.61 3.90
CA ARG A 284 -16.87 -0.58 4.56
C ARG A 284 -15.63 -1.15 5.22
N ALA A 285 -15.72 -2.32 5.86
CA ALA A 285 -14.57 -3.02 6.43
C ALA A 285 -13.57 -3.45 5.35
N GLU A 286 -14.04 -4.02 4.22
CA GLU A 286 -13.17 -4.36 3.09
C GLU A 286 -12.50 -3.13 2.45
N ILE A 287 -13.20 -2.00 2.32
CA ILE A 287 -12.61 -0.73 1.85
C ILE A 287 -11.50 -0.28 2.81
N ASN A 288 -11.73 -0.34 4.12
CA ASN A 288 -10.73 0.03 5.12
C ASN A 288 -9.52 -0.92 5.11
N GLU A 289 -9.72 -2.23 4.90
CA GLU A 289 -8.64 -3.20 4.71
C GLU A 289 -7.80 -2.88 3.47
N VAL A 290 -8.42 -2.57 2.34
CA VAL A 290 -7.73 -2.21 1.09
C VAL A 290 -6.95 -0.90 1.24
N VAL A 291 -7.53 0.12 1.89
CA VAL A 291 -6.84 1.39 2.19
C VAL A 291 -5.66 1.16 3.15
N ALA A 292 -5.82 0.31 4.16
CA ALA A 292 -4.73 -0.09 5.06
C ALA A 292 -3.64 -0.87 4.31
N GLY A 293 -3.99 -1.71 3.33
CA GLY A 293 -3.03 -2.41 2.46
C GLY A 293 -2.23 -1.46 1.57
N ILE A 294 -2.88 -0.52 0.88
CA ILE A 294 -2.21 0.52 0.08
C ILE A 294 -1.23 1.32 0.96
N ARG A 295 -1.70 1.79 2.12
CA ARG A 295 -0.87 2.54 3.08
C ARG A 295 0.28 1.70 3.62
N SER A 296 0.05 0.44 3.97
CA SER A 296 1.07 -0.45 4.50
C SER A 296 2.17 -0.75 3.48
N MET A 297 1.83 -0.87 2.19
CA MET A 297 2.85 -1.01 1.13
C MET A 297 3.64 0.29 0.92
N GLN A 298 3.00 1.45 1.02
CA GLN A 298 3.69 2.74 0.97
C GLN A 298 4.65 2.93 2.17
N GLU A 299 4.19 2.66 3.40
CA GLU A 299 5.01 2.75 4.61
C GLU A 299 6.12 1.68 4.63
N ALA A 300 5.86 0.46 4.15
CA ALA A 300 6.89 -0.57 4.05
C ALA A 300 8.00 -0.19 3.07
N ASN A 301 7.69 0.50 1.97
CA ASN A 301 8.62 0.87 0.92
C ASN A 301 9.30 2.24 1.11
N THR A 302 8.98 2.98 2.17
CA THR A 302 9.61 4.26 2.47
C THR A 302 10.36 4.21 3.80
N ILE A 303 11.68 4.40 3.75
CA ILE A 303 12.48 4.56 4.98
C ILE A 303 12.47 6.03 5.39
N LEU A 304 11.91 6.31 6.57
CA LEU A 304 11.82 7.65 7.15
C LEU A 304 13.00 7.96 8.09
N ALA A 305 13.37 9.23 8.21
CA ALA A 305 14.34 9.72 9.18
C ALA A 305 13.86 9.51 10.63
N PRO A 306 14.57 8.74 11.49
CA PRO A 306 14.13 8.45 12.86
C PRO A 306 14.23 9.64 13.82
N CYS A 307 15.09 10.61 13.51
CA CYS A 307 15.33 11.87 14.20
C CYS A 307 15.73 12.95 13.19
N ASP A 308 15.77 14.20 13.62
CA ASP A 308 16.37 15.28 12.84
C ASP A 308 17.89 15.02 12.70
N GLY A 309 18.48 15.36 11.55
CA GLY A 309 19.89 15.06 11.29
C GLY A 309 20.41 15.63 9.98
N VAL A 310 21.55 15.12 9.53
CA VAL A 310 22.18 15.48 8.25
C VAL A 310 22.40 14.21 7.43
N VAL A 311 21.99 14.22 6.16
CA VAL A 311 22.36 13.20 5.18
C VAL A 311 23.82 13.44 4.79
N VAL A 312 24.73 12.68 5.39
CA VAL A 312 26.19 12.81 5.26
C VAL A 312 26.75 12.00 4.08
N TYR A 313 26.03 10.97 3.64
CA TYR A 313 26.37 10.16 2.48
C TYR A 313 25.13 9.82 1.65
N ARG A 314 25.32 9.76 0.34
CA ARG A 314 24.38 9.22 -0.65
C ARG A 314 25.19 8.57 -1.77
N SER A 315 24.78 7.37 -2.19
CA SER A 315 25.33 6.73 -3.40
C SER A 315 25.02 7.57 -4.65
N ALA A 316 26.03 7.73 -5.50
CA ALA A 316 25.89 8.40 -6.80
C ALA A 316 25.05 7.57 -7.80
N ALA A 317 25.00 6.25 -7.62
CA ALA A 317 24.19 5.32 -8.41
C ALA A 317 23.43 4.36 -7.47
N PRO A 318 22.30 4.78 -6.87
CA PRO A 318 21.54 3.99 -5.91
C PRO A 318 21.16 2.59 -6.41
N ASN A 319 20.74 2.46 -7.67
CA ASN A 319 20.35 1.21 -8.31
C ASN A 319 21.54 0.32 -8.74
N SER A 320 22.77 0.70 -8.38
CA SER A 320 23.99 -0.07 -8.61
C SER A 320 24.71 -0.45 -7.31
N VAL A 321 24.05 -0.25 -6.17
CA VAL A 321 24.49 -0.71 -4.85
C VAL A 321 24.12 -2.19 -4.68
N GLU A 322 25.05 -3.00 -4.17
CA GLU A 322 24.83 -4.41 -3.88
C GLU A 322 23.70 -4.64 -2.85
N GLU A 323 23.12 -5.84 -2.82
CA GLU A 323 22.07 -6.20 -1.86
C GLU A 323 22.51 -5.92 -0.41
N HIS A 324 21.65 -5.28 0.37
CA HIS A 324 21.93 -4.78 1.73
C HIS A 324 23.05 -3.73 1.85
N GLY A 325 23.68 -3.32 0.75
CA GLY A 325 24.66 -2.23 0.70
C GLY A 325 24.07 -0.87 1.06
N VAL A 326 24.93 0.06 1.47
CA VAL A 326 24.52 1.37 2.00
C VAL A 326 24.20 2.36 0.88
N VAL A 327 22.96 2.84 0.85
CA VAL A 327 22.44 3.76 -0.17
C VAL A 327 22.54 5.22 0.29
N ALA A 328 22.21 5.47 1.55
CA ALA A 328 22.35 6.78 2.20
C ALA A 328 22.65 6.61 3.69
N VAL A 329 23.37 7.58 4.27
CA VAL A 329 23.63 7.63 5.71
C VAL A 329 23.16 8.98 6.25
N MET A 330 22.27 8.92 7.23
CA MET A 330 21.90 10.05 8.07
C MET A 330 22.68 9.98 9.38
N ALA A 331 23.19 11.09 9.87
CA ALA A 331 23.86 11.16 11.18
C ALA A 331 23.78 12.57 11.76
N GLU A 332 24.25 12.74 13.00
CA GLU A 332 24.47 14.07 13.59
C GLU A 332 25.57 14.83 12.80
N ARG A 333 25.63 16.15 12.95
CA ARG A 333 26.70 16.95 12.33
C ARG A 333 28.05 16.58 12.97
N ASP A 334 29.08 16.42 12.13
CA ASP A 334 30.45 16.07 12.56
C ASP A 334 30.55 14.73 13.34
N SER A 335 29.60 13.82 13.10
CA SER A 335 29.37 12.53 13.79
C SER A 335 30.42 11.42 13.60
N ALA A 336 31.46 11.63 12.79
CA ALA A 336 32.53 10.65 12.64
C ALA A 336 33.52 10.78 13.81
N GLU A 337 33.30 9.96 14.85
CA GLU A 337 34.11 9.96 16.06
C GLU A 337 35.26 8.96 15.95
N VAL A 338 36.48 9.44 16.20
CA VAL A 338 37.70 8.66 16.27
C VAL A 338 38.13 8.54 17.72
N GLN A 339 38.43 7.31 18.16
CA GLN A 339 38.89 7.01 19.52
C GLN A 339 40.29 6.41 19.50
N PHE A 340 41.23 7.05 20.20
CA PHE A 340 42.60 6.57 20.41
C PHE A 340 42.83 6.21 21.88
N THR A 341 43.45 5.06 22.16
CA THR A 341 43.91 4.71 23.51
C THR A 341 45.39 5.05 23.64
N ILE A 342 45.73 6.05 24.46
CA ILE A 342 47.11 6.54 24.62
C ILE A 342 47.48 6.70 26.10
N PRO A 343 48.78 6.69 26.47
CA PRO A 343 49.23 7.05 27.81
C PRO A 343 48.65 8.41 28.25
N ARG A 344 48.13 8.48 29.48
CA ARG A 344 47.37 9.63 30.00
C ARG A 344 48.15 10.95 29.90
N HIS A 345 49.46 10.92 30.12
CA HIS A 345 50.33 12.09 30.03
C HIS A 345 50.53 12.62 28.61
N PHE A 346 50.23 11.83 27.56
CA PHE A 346 50.17 12.32 26.18
C PHE A 346 48.80 12.93 25.85
N ALA A 347 47.70 12.42 26.42
CA ALA A 347 46.36 13.01 26.22
C ALA A 347 46.29 14.46 26.69
N GLU A 348 46.91 14.78 27.83
CA GLU A 348 47.00 16.16 28.32
C GLU A 348 47.79 17.08 27.37
N MET A 349 48.75 16.57 26.60
CA MET A 349 49.49 17.31 25.57
C MET A 349 48.69 17.42 24.27
N LEU A 350 48.00 16.35 23.87
CA LEU A 350 47.19 16.31 22.65
C LEU A 350 46.01 17.30 22.76
N ASN A 351 45.31 17.31 23.90
CA ASN A 351 44.24 18.26 24.21
C ASN A 351 44.69 19.73 24.08
N GLN A 352 45.97 20.04 24.35
CA GLN A 352 46.52 21.39 24.20
C GLN A 352 46.81 21.79 22.75
N SER A 353 46.98 20.82 21.84
CA SER A 353 47.16 21.11 20.40
C SER A 353 45.84 21.41 19.68
N GLY A 354 44.72 20.87 20.18
CA GLY A 354 43.34 21.12 19.71
C GLY A 354 42.99 20.52 18.35
N GLY A 355 43.87 20.68 17.37
CA GLY A 355 43.82 20.04 16.06
C GLY A 355 44.51 18.69 16.06
N LEU A 356 44.01 17.80 15.21
CA LEU A 356 44.39 16.39 15.11
C LEU A 356 44.51 16.03 13.62
N ASP A 357 45.59 15.34 13.25
CA ASP A 357 45.79 14.77 11.92
C ASP A 357 45.78 13.22 12.02
N VAL A 358 44.99 12.56 11.16
CA VAL A 358 44.70 11.11 11.23
C VAL A 358 44.97 10.45 9.89
N TRP A 359 45.65 9.31 9.88
CA TRP A 359 45.82 8.46 8.71
C TRP A 359 44.87 7.26 8.76
N VAL A 360 44.01 7.11 7.77
CA VAL A 360 43.16 5.92 7.62
C VAL A 360 43.96 4.83 6.90
N GLU A 361 44.06 3.65 7.53
CA GLU A 361 44.82 2.49 7.03
C GLU A 361 43.83 1.37 6.63
N HIS A 362 42.95 1.65 5.66
CA HIS A 362 41.99 0.66 5.16
C HIS A 362 42.41 0.08 3.80
N SER A 363 42.01 -1.17 3.54
CA SER A 363 42.36 -1.91 2.30
C SER A 363 41.84 -1.25 1.03
N VAL A 364 40.71 -0.55 1.11
CA VAL A 364 40.03 0.12 -0.01
C VAL A 364 40.41 1.61 -0.12
N LEU A 365 40.77 2.26 1.00
CA LEU A 365 41.06 3.69 1.02
C LEU A 365 42.15 4.06 2.06
N THR A 366 43.18 4.73 1.57
CA THR A 366 44.17 5.44 2.40
C THR A 366 43.91 6.95 2.31
N SER A 367 43.51 7.58 3.40
CA SER A 367 43.17 9.01 3.43
C SER A 367 43.70 9.70 4.68
N HIS A 368 44.25 10.90 4.51
CA HIS A 368 44.67 11.77 5.61
C HIS A 368 43.53 12.71 6.01
N LEU A 369 42.95 12.50 7.19
CA LEU A 369 41.83 13.28 7.72
C LEU A 369 42.33 14.35 8.70
N LYS A 370 41.49 15.36 8.90
CA LYS A 370 41.66 16.37 9.95
C LYS A 370 40.52 16.29 10.95
N GLY A 371 40.85 16.39 12.23
CA GLY A 371 39.89 16.35 13.32
C GLY A 371 40.14 17.40 14.39
N VAL A 372 39.16 17.52 15.28
CA VAL A 372 39.19 18.36 16.47
C VAL A 372 38.90 17.48 17.67
N ILE A 373 39.70 17.62 18.72
CA ILE A 373 39.58 16.80 19.93
C ILE A 373 38.35 17.22 20.72
N THR A 374 37.45 16.28 20.98
CA THR A 374 36.20 16.51 21.71
C THR A 374 36.32 16.21 23.21
N GLY A 375 37.22 15.30 23.59
CA GLY A 375 37.42 14.98 25.00
C GLY A 375 38.48 13.90 25.24
N SER A 376 38.79 13.68 26.51
CA SER A 376 39.69 12.61 26.94
C SER A 376 39.21 12.02 28.27
N GLU A 377 38.88 10.73 28.29
CA GLU A 377 38.44 10.01 29.48
C GLU A 377 39.51 9.01 29.94
N VAL A 378 39.58 8.69 31.23
CA VAL A 378 40.52 7.66 31.72
C VAL A 378 40.03 6.28 31.28
N SER A 379 40.91 5.47 30.70
CA SER A 379 40.52 4.14 30.19
C SER A 379 40.05 3.23 31.33
N PRO A 380 38.85 2.62 31.25
CA PRO A 380 38.32 1.78 32.32
C PRO A 380 39.12 0.48 32.52
N TYR A 381 39.94 0.10 31.55
CA TYR A 381 40.79 -1.09 31.61
C TYR A 381 42.21 -0.79 32.13
N HIS A 382 42.71 0.43 31.94
CA HIS A 382 44.09 0.82 32.25
C HIS A 382 44.15 2.26 32.79
N SER A 383 44.34 2.41 34.11
CA SER A 383 44.43 3.70 34.82
C SER A 383 45.41 4.71 34.22
N ASP A 384 46.46 4.19 33.60
CA ASP A 384 47.62 4.95 33.11
C ASP A 384 47.41 5.42 31.66
N HIS A 385 46.29 5.02 31.04
CA HIS A 385 45.87 5.38 29.70
C HIS A 385 44.60 6.23 29.73
N ALA A 386 44.44 7.05 28.70
CA ALA A 386 43.21 7.77 28.38
C ALA A 386 42.70 7.34 27.00
N ILE A 387 41.38 7.31 26.86
CA ILE A 387 40.69 7.26 25.57
C ILE A 387 40.47 8.72 25.16
N VAL A 388 41.13 9.16 24.08
CA VAL A 388 40.87 10.48 23.48
C VAL A 388 39.86 10.31 22.36
N SER A 389 38.75 11.05 22.44
CA SER A 389 37.74 11.15 21.40
C SER A 389 37.93 12.43 20.59
N ALA A 390 37.73 12.34 19.28
CA ALA A 390 37.82 13.47 18.38
C ALA A 390 36.89 13.30 17.18
N THR A 391 36.31 14.39 16.68
CA THR A 391 35.48 14.38 15.47
C THR A 391 36.32 14.70 14.24
N CYS A 392 36.17 13.92 13.18
CA CYS A 392 37.00 14.03 11.97
C CYS A 392 36.17 14.31 10.71
N GLN A 393 36.63 15.25 9.88
CA GLN A 393 36.03 15.50 8.56
C GLN A 393 36.34 14.31 7.64
N THR A 394 35.31 13.51 7.38
CA THR A 394 35.42 12.19 6.76
C THR A 394 35.00 12.24 5.29
N PRO A 395 35.79 11.69 4.34
CA PRO A 395 35.43 11.64 2.93
C PRO A 395 34.22 10.73 2.69
N MET A 396 33.46 11.02 1.63
CA MET A 396 32.23 10.30 1.30
C MET A 396 32.43 8.77 1.22
N ASP A 397 33.59 8.33 0.74
CA ASP A 397 33.93 6.92 0.50
C ASP A 397 34.05 6.06 1.78
N LEU A 398 34.19 6.68 2.97
CA LEU A 398 34.31 5.94 4.24
C LEU A 398 32.97 5.77 4.97
N PHE A 399 31.94 6.54 4.65
CA PHE A 399 30.64 6.41 5.30
C PHE A 399 29.96 5.04 5.09
N PRO A 400 30.02 4.38 3.92
CA PRO A 400 29.46 3.03 3.75
C PRO A 400 30.08 2.00 4.70
N LEU A 401 31.41 2.05 4.90
CA LEU A 401 32.13 1.15 5.82
C LEU A 401 31.71 1.42 7.27
N LEU A 402 31.74 2.69 7.69
CA LEU A 402 31.35 3.10 9.05
C LEU A 402 29.87 2.81 9.35
N ALA A 403 29.01 2.82 8.32
CA ALA A 403 27.60 2.47 8.40
C ALA A 403 27.32 0.94 8.42
N ASN A 404 28.31 0.11 8.11
CA ASN A 404 28.31 -1.34 8.37
C ASN A 404 28.73 -1.70 9.80
N GLU A 405 28.92 -0.71 10.68
CA GLU A 405 29.52 -0.87 12.01
C GLU A 405 30.98 -1.40 11.96
N GLU A 406 31.61 -1.39 10.77
CA GLU A 406 32.98 -1.83 10.59
C GLU A 406 33.95 -0.88 11.31
N LEU A 407 34.84 -1.49 12.10
CA LEU A 407 35.82 -0.76 12.91
C LEU A 407 37.00 -0.33 12.05
N VAL A 408 36.82 0.76 11.28
CA VAL A 408 37.86 1.32 10.40
C VAL A 408 39.10 1.67 11.22
N PRO A 409 40.24 1.00 11.00
CA PRO A 409 41.46 1.23 11.76
C PRO A 409 42.14 2.51 11.28
N VAL A 410 42.61 3.31 12.23
CA VAL A 410 43.30 4.57 11.95
C VAL A 410 44.56 4.71 12.76
N GLN A 411 45.53 5.46 12.24
CA GLN A 411 46.77 5.82 12.91
C GLN A 411 46.79 7.33 13.17
N LEU A 412 47.18 7.72 14.37
CA LEU A 412 47.46 9.11 14.73
C LEU A 412 48.83 9.50 14.13
N THR A 413 48.90 10.57 13.34
CA THR A 413 50.18 11.04 12.75
C THR A 413 50.95 11.99 13.68
N TRP A 414 50.34 12.40 14.80
CA TRP A 414 51.01 13.18 15.85
C TRP A 414 52.10 12.35 16.53
N GLN A 415 53.31 12.90 16.58
CA GLN A 415 54.44 12.33 17.31
C GLN A 415 54.57 12.97 18.70
N PRO A 416 54.79 12.19 19.77
CA PRO A 416 55.03 12.75 21.09
C PRO A 416 56.36 13.53 21.10
N PRO A 417 56.43 14.72 21.73
CA PRO A 417 57.66 15.51 21.77
C PRO A 417 58.74 14.73 22.51
N LEU A 418 59.92 14.51 21.91
CA LEU A 418 60.93 13.55 22.41
C LEU A 418 61.29 13.70 23.91
N LEU A 419 61.21 14.91 24.47
CA LEU A 419 61.41 15.18 25.90
C LEU A 419 60.37 14.51 26.83
N SER A 420 59.22 14.04 26.33
CA SER A 420 58.21 13.30 27.10
C SER A 420 58.53 11.80 27.18
N VAL A 421 59.38 11.27 26.29
CA VAL A 421 59.76 9.85 26.29
C VAL A 421 60.79 9.61 27.40
N PRO A 422 60.50 8.78 28.44
CA PRO A 422 61.38 8.64 29.59
C PRO A 422 62.75 8.05 29.21
N LEU A 423 62.80 7.15 28.20
CA LEU A 423 64.06 6.61 27.68
C LEU A 423 64.96 7.71 27.10
N PHE A 424 64.37 8.71 26.43
CA PHE A 424 65.09 9.86 25.87
C PHE A 424 65.53 10.84 26.97
N GLN A 425 64.72 11.04 28.03
CA GLN A 425 65.15 11.79 29.23
C GLN A 425 66.37 11.14 29.89
N PHE A 426 66.36 9.82 30.11
CA PHE A 426 67.51 9.07 30.63
C PHE A 426 68.72 9.19 29.70
N ALA A 427 68.52 9.11 28.39
CA ALA A 427 69.59 9.31 27.41
C ALA A 427 70.22 10.70 27.50
N LEU A 428 69.40 11.75 27.65
CA LEU A 428 69.85 13.14 27.81
C LEU A 428 70.63 13.34 29.13
N LEU A 429 70.20 12.69 30.22
CA LEU A 429 70.96 12.65 31.49
C LEU A 429 72.31 11.94 31.34
N LEU A 430 72.37 10.82 30.60
CA LEU A 430 73.64 10.12 30.30
C LEU A 430 74.57 10.96 29.41
N LEU A 431 74.03 11.68 28.43
CA LEU A 431 74.78 12.63 27.59
C LEU A 431 75.33 13.80 28.43
N ALA A 432 74.54 14.34 29.36
CA ALA A 432 74.98 15.38 30.30
C ALA A 432 76.09 14.87 31.23
N ALA A 433 75.90 13.72 31.88
CA ALA A 433 76.91 13.12 32.76
C ALA A 433 78.21 12.75 32.01
N GLY A 434 78.08 12.17 30.81
CA GLY A 434 79.20 11.80 29.95
C GLY A 434 79.98 13.02 29.46
N SER A 435 79.30 14.07 29.00
CA SER A 435 79.93 15.31 28.54
C SER A 435 80.62 16.08 29.67
N VAL A 436 80.00 16.19 30.86
CA VAL A 436 80.66 16.74 32.07
C VAL A 436 81.92 15.94 32.41
N GLY A 437 81.86 14.60 32.40
CA GLY A 437 83.03 13.73 32.61
C GLY A 437 84.13 13.90 31.54
N ILE A 438 83.78 14.26 30.31
CA ILE A 438 84.74 14.60 29.24
C ILE A 438 85.36 15.98 29.47
N VAL A 439 84.58 17.00 29.87
CA VAL A 439 85.06 18.36 30.16
C VAL A 439 85.97 18.37 31.39
N VAL A 440 85.56 17.74 32.50
CA VAL A 440 86.38 17.62 33.72
C VAL A 440 87.69 16.90 33.43
N THR A 441 87.67 15.79 32.68
CA THR A 441 88.90 15.05 32.32
C THR A 441 89.66 15.60 31.10
N ARG A 442 89.22 16.74 30.55
CA ARG A 442 90.01 17.65 29.69
C ARG A 442 90.66 18.76 30.53
N ARG A 443 89.92 19.44 31.42
CA ARG A 443 90.49 20.43 32.35
C ARG A 443 91.59 19.82 33.24
N SER A 444 91.40 18.59 33.75
CA SER A 444 92.44 17.89 34.53
C SER A 444 93.65 17.41 33.71
N ARG A 445 93.63 17.55 32.38
CA ARG A 445 94.80 17.32 31.50
C ARG A 445 95.46 18.63 31.06
N LEU A 446 94.71 19.72 30.95
CA LEU A 446 95.24 21.06 30.66
C LEU A 446 96.13 21.62 31.80
N HIS A 447 96.01 21.09 33.02
CA HIS A 447 96.96 21.36 34.12
C HIS A 447 98.19 20.42 34.16
N ALA A 448 98.32 19.48 33.23
CA ALA A 448 99.41 18.48 33.22
C ALA A 448 100.13 18.36 31.86
N ALA A 449 99.88 19.29 30.94
CA ALA A 449 100.47 19.36 29.60
C ALA A 449 100.42 20.81 29.09
N ALA A 450 101.11 21.70 29.82
CA ALA A 450 101.15 23.14 29.54
C ALA A 450 102.47 23.78 30.00
N SER A 451 103.59 23.10 29.74
CA SER A 451 104.88 23.75 29.53
C SER A 451 105.45 23.28 28.18
N ASP A 452 106.38 24.08 27.66
CA ASP A 452 107.29 23.82 26.54
C ASP A 452 106.72 23.96 25.10
N ALA A 453 107.48 24.74 24.32
CA ALA A 453 107.54 24.83 22.84
C ALA A 453 106.43 25.59 22.07
N GLU A 454 106.58 26.92 22.05
CA GLU A 454 106.06 27.82 21.01
C GLU A 454 106.84 27.72 19.67
N THR A 455 106.15 27.91 18.52
CA THR A 455 106.67 28.45 17.22
C THR A 455 107.78 27.66 16.47
N THR A 456 108.22 27.94 15.23
CA THR A 456 108.07 29.02 14.17
C THR A 456 108.01 28.33 12.76
N ASP A 457 107.77 28.95 11.59
CA ASP A 457 107.09 30.17 11.08
C ASP A 457 107.06 30.11 9.51
N GLN A 458 106.29 31.00 8.82
CA GLN A 458 106.25 31.24 7.34
C GLN A 458 105.73 30.08 6.45
N GLY A 459 105.03 30.25 5.31
CA GLY A 459 104.81 31.38 4.38
C GLY A 459 105.47 31.11 3.00
N PRO A 460 105.00 31.62 1.83
CA PRO A 460 103.85 32.51 1.56
C PRO A 460 103.01 32.25 0.26
N PHE A 461 101.85 32.93 0.15
CA PHE A 461 101.21 33.58 -1.04
C PHE A 461 100.84 32.90 -2.42
N VAL A 462 99.68 33.39 -2.93
CA VAL A 462 99.27 33.67 -4.35
C VAL A 462 98.47 32.64 -5.19
N ASN A 463 97.19 32.99 -5.39
CA ASN A 463 96.28 32.89 -6.55
C ASN A 463 95.96 31.56 -7.30
N SER A 464 94.67 31.21 -7.21
CA SER A 464 93.70 31.11 -8.33
C SER A 464 94.04 30.35 -9.63
N GLN A 465 93.30 29.27 -9.93
CA GLN A 465 92.30 29.27 -11.03
C GLN A 465 91.35 28.04 -11.05
N LYS A 466 90.41 28.03 -11.99
CA LYS A 466 89.28 27.08 -12.13
C LYS A 466 89.67 25.78 -12.87
N THR A 467 89.16 24.65 -12.40
CA THR A 467 88.63 23.50 -13.18
C THR A 467 87.90 22.60 -12.17
N HIS A 468 86.62 22.19 -12.29
CA HIS A 468 85.90 21.46 -13.35
C HIS A 468 86.49 20.09 -13.71
N VAL A 469 85.59 19.11 -13.96
CA VAL A 469 85.80 17.64 -14.09
C VAL A 469 85.91 16.92 -12.73
N THR A 470 85.18 15.82 -12.41
CA THR A 470 83.87 15.31 -12.88
C THR A 470 83.27 14.42 -11.78
N GLN A 471 82.05 14.69 -11.32
CA GLN A 471 81.22 13.76 -10.53
C GLN A 471 79.73 13.91 -10.89
N GLN A 472 79.40 13.65 -12.16
CA GLN A 472 78.03 13.73 -12.67
C GLN A 472 77.46 12.32 -12.96
N GLN A 473 77.23 11.53 -11.91
CA GLN A 473 76.66 10.18 -12.07
C GLN A 473 75.72 9.69 -10.95
N GLN A 474 75.32 10.55 -10.00
CA GLN A 474 74.37 10.19 -8.93
C GLN A 474 73.17 11.16 -8.76
N GLN A 475 72.97 12.13 -9.65
CA GLN A 475 71.79 13.01 -9.65
C GLN A 475 70.81 12.68 -10.78
N LEU A 476 70.23 11.47 -10.72
CA LEU A 476 68.99 11.12 -11.43
C LEU A 476 68.14 10.06 -10.69
N ARG A 477 68.46 9.80 -9.42
CA ARG A 477 67.71 8.92 -8.49
C ARG A 477 67.49 9.66 -7.17
N LEU A 478 66.43 10.47 -7.08
CA LEU A 478 65.85 10.91 -5.78
C LEU A 478 64.47 11.60 -5.87
N ASP A 479 63.93 11.94 -7.05
CA ASP A 479 62.53 12.46 -7.22
C ASP A 479 61.49 11.38 -7.56
N HIS A 480 61.90 10.11 -7.53
CA HIS A 480 61.08 8.96 -7.94
C HIS A 480 60.93 7.98 -6.78
N GLY A 481 60.16 8.37 -5.75
CA GLY A 481 59.64 7.44 -4.74
C GLY A 481 58.78 6.34 -5.38
N ASP A 482 58.57 5.23 -4.65
CA ASP A 482 58.26 3.87 -5.13
C ASP A 482 57.38 3.73 -6.37
N SER A 483 56.28 4.51 -6.47
CA SER A 483 55.45 4.64 -7.67
C SER A 483 56.26 4.84 -8.98
N GLY A 484 57.31 5.67 -8.97
CA GLY A 484 58.16 5.92 -10.14
C GLY A 484 59.02 4.72 -10.54
N VAL A 485 59.51 3.96 -9.55
CA VAL A 485 60.25 2.70 -9.79
C VAL A 485 59.32 1.64 -10.35
N LEU A 486 58.10 1.52 -9.82
CA LEU A 486 57.06 0.64 -10.35
C LEU A 486 56.70 1.01 -11.79
N LEU A 487 56.44 2.28 -12.09
CA LEU A 487 56.15 2.77 -13.44
C LEU A 487 57.29 2.52 -14.43
N GLN A 488 58.56 2.67 -14.00
CA GLN A 488 59.72 2.34 -14.83
C GLN A 488 59.85 0.82 -15.04
N SER A 489 59.53 0.00 -14.04
CA SER A 489 59.50 -1.47 -14.18
C SER A 489 58.38 -1.94 -15.12
N LEU A 490 57.22 -1.26 -15.10
CA LEU A 490 56.09 -1.50 -16.00
C LEU A 490 56.47 -1.18 -17.45
N GLY A 491 57.18 -0.07 -17.68
CA GLY A 491 57.73 0.28 -19.00
C GLY A 491 58.73 -0.76 -19.53
N ASN A 492 59.65 -1.27 -18.69
CA ASN A 492 60.56 -2.35 -19.06
C ASN A 492 59.80 -3.64 -19.43
N ARG A 493 58.87 -4.08 -18.57
CA ARG A 493 58.04 -5.28 -18.82
C ARG A 493 57.21 -5.16 -20.10
N LEU A 494 56.67 -3.97 -20.40
CA LEU A 494 55.90 -3.72 -21.61
C LEU A 494 56.79 -3.78 -22.87
N ARG A 495 58.03 -3.25 -22.81
CA ARG A 495 59.00 -3.45 -23.91
C ARG A 495 59.31 -4.95 -24.09
N GLU A 496 59.62 -5.64 -23.00
CA GLU A 496 60.01 -7.05 -23.01
C GLU A 496 58.87 -7.97 -23.51
N SER A 497 57.61 -7.68 -23.17
CA SER A 497 56.46 -8.45 -23.65
C SER A 497 56.19 -8.29 -25.15
N ILE A 498 56.40 -7.09 -25.71
CA ILE A 498 56.27 -6.83 -27.15
C ILE A 498 57.41 -7.51 -27.92
N LEU A 499 58.67 -7.35 -27.47
CA LEU A 499 59.82 -8.01 -28.09
C LEU A 499 59.71 -9.55 -28.02
N ALA A 500 59.17 -10.09 -26.92
CA ALA A 500 58.88 -11.51 -26.75
C ALA A 500 57.61 -12.00 -27.49
N ARG A 501 56.88 -11.12 -28.18
CA ARG A 501 55.61 -11.39 -28.89
C ARG A 501 54.53 -12.02 -28.00
N LYS A 502 54.47 -11.59 -26.74
CA LYS A 502 53.55 -12.08 -25.70
C LYS A 502 52.99 -10.91 -24.90
N VAL A 503 52.26 -10.04 -25.59
CA VAL A 503 51.64 -8.86 -24.99
C VAL A 503 50.40 -9.29 -24.20
N ASP A 504 50.49 -9.19 -22.88
CA ASP A 504 49.42 -9.55 -21.96
C ASP A 504 48.39 -8.41 -21.86
N ALA A 505 47.10 -8.77 -21.89
CA ALA A 505 45.98 -7.84 -21.74
C ALA A 505 46.02 -7.13 -20.38
N ASP A 506 46.38 -7.83 -19.30
CA ASP A 506 46.48 -7.25 -17.96
C ASP A 506 47.65 -6.26 -17.86
N LEU A 507 48.71 -6.47 -18.66
CA LEU A 507 49.86 -5.57 -18.73
C LEU A 507 49.54 -4.30 -19.52
N LEU A 508 48.76 -4.40 -20.61
CA LEU A 508 48.22 -3.25 -21.34
C LEU A 508 47.24 -2.46 -20.46
N ALA A 509 46.29 -3.14 -19.81
CA ALA A 509 45.34 -2.51 -18.88
C ALA A 509 46.06 -1.82 -17.71
N SER A 510 47.08 -2.46 -17.12
CA SER A 510 47.92 -1.87 -16.07
C SER A 510 48.66 -0.61 -16.56
N ALA A 511 49.21 -0.63 -17.77
CA ALA A 511 49.91 0.51 -18.34
C ALA A 511 48.95 1.65 -18.72
N GLY A 512 47.77 1.34 -19.29
CA GLY A 512 46.72 2.32 -19.58
C GLY A 512 46.15 2.97 -18.31
N TRP A 513 45.84 2.16 -17.29
CA TRP A 513 45.43 2.64 -15.95
C TRP A 513 46.50 3.55 -15.34
N ALA A 514 47.78 3.15 -15.41
CA ALA A 514 48.88 3.95 -14.88
C ALA A 514 49.09 5.27 -15.65
N ILE A 515 48.90 5.29 -16.97
CA ILE A 515 48.88 6.51 -17.78
C ILE A 515 47.73 7.42 -17.38
N ASN A 516 46.52 6.88 -17.18
CA ASN A 516 45.35 7.66 -16.77
C ASN A 516 45.51 8.22 -15.34
N ARG A 517 45.92 7.37 -14.39
CA ARG A 517 46.06 7.70 -12.95
C ARG A 517 47.19 8.67 -12.64
N TYR A 518 48.33 8.58 -13.35
CA TYR A 518 49.51 9.42 -13.11
C TYR A 518 49.80 10.43 -14.24
N GLN A 519 48.96 10.49 -15.27
CA GLN A 519 49.00 11.43 -16.39
C GLN A 519 50.42 11.64 -16.95
N GLY A 520 50.87 12.89 -17.09
CA GLY A 520 52.20 13.24 -17.61
C GLY A 520 53.39 12.71 -16.80
N LYS A 521 53.20 12.29 -15.53
CA LYS A 521 54.22 11.57 -14.75
C LYS A 521 54.25 10.10 -15.14
N GLY A 522 53.08 9.46 -15.26
CA GLY A 522 52.92 8.08 -15.74
C GLY A 522 53.55 7.89 -17.12
N ILE A 523 53.14 8.71 -18.10
CA ILE A 523 53.69 8.72 -19.46
C ILE A 523 55.21 8.84 -19.45
N ARG A 524 55.77 9.76 -18.66
CA ARG A 524 57.22 10.01 -18.61
C ARG A 524 57.99 8.81 -18.02
N MET A 525 57.50 8.24 -16.93
CA MET A 525 58.16 7.11 -16.24
C MET A 525 58.04 5.81 -17.02
N ILE A 526 56.86 5.51 -17.58
CA ILE A 526 56.64 4.33 -18.44
C ILE A 526 57.51 4.46 -19.70
N ARG A 527 57.55 5.63 -20.34
CA ARG A 527 58.46 5.88 -21.48
C ARG A 527 59.94 5.72 -21.11
N GLN A 528 60.36 6.17 -19.93
CA GLN A 528 61.75 6.01 -19.46
C GLN A 528 62.09 4.55 -19.14
N GLY A 529 61.12 3.74 -18.69
CA GLY A 529 61.28 2.29 -18.61
C GLY A 529 61.34 1.64 -19.99
N PHE A 530 60.43 2.02 -20.88
CA PHE A 530 60.28 1.48 -22.22
C PHE A 530 61.48 1.79 -23.13
N ALA A 531 62.15 2.92 -22.94
CA ALA A 531 63.42 3.22 -23.62
C ALA A 531 64.60 2.41 -23.05
N GLY A 532 64.55 2.03 -21.77
CA GLY A 532 65.60 1.27 -21.08
C GLY A 532 66.97 1.96 -21.08
N ASN A 533 68.01 1.16 -20.86
CA ASN A 533 69.41 1.54 -21.06
C ASN A 533 69.92 0.93 -22.38
N LEU A 534 69.36 1.37 -23.52
CA LEU A 534 69.89 1.00 -24.84
C LEU A 534 71.28 1.59 -25.06
N ALA A 535 72.13 0.92 -25.84
CA ALA A 535 73.42 1.45 -26.21
C ALA A 535 73.28 2.61 -27.21
N GLU A 536 74.22 3.56 -27.20
CA GLU A 536 74.23 4.69 -28.16
C GLU A 536 74.42 4.17 -29.61
N GLY A 537 73.31 3.93 -30.30
CA GLY A 537 73.28 3.41 -31.67
C GLY A 537 72.14 2.41 -31.95
N GLU A 538 71.53 1.81 -30.91
CA GLU A 538 70.38 0.92 -31.08
C GLU A 538 69.09 1.75 -31.23
N ASP A 539 68.43 1.64 -32.39
CA ASP A 539 67.11 2.25 -32.62
C ASP A 539 65.99 1.24 -32.30
N PRO A 540 65.30 1.36 -31.14
CA PRO A 540 64.28 0.41 -30.74
C PRO A 540 63.03 0.49 -31.60
N THR A 541 62.85 1.55 -32.42
CA THR A 541 61.68 1.67 -33.28
C THR A 541 61.69 0.61 -34.39
N GLY A 542 62.86 0.20 -34.90
CA GLY A 542 62.96 -0.82 -35.94
C GLY A 542 62.44 -2.19 -35.51
N GLU A 543 62.89 -2.68 -34.36
CA GLU A 543 62.40 -3.96 -33.81
C GLU A 543 60.94 -3.89 -33.39
N LEU A 544 60.50 -2.75 -32.85
CA LEU A 544 59.11 -2.52 -32.47
C LEU A 544 58.17 -2.46 -33.68
N GLU A 545 58.56 -1.80 -34.78
CA GLU A 545 57.80 -1.77 -36.04
C GLU A 545 57.65 -3.18 -36.63
N HIS A 546 58.65 -4.04 -36.49
CA HIS A 546 58.56 -5.46 -36.88
C HIS A 546 57.66 -6.27 -35.94
N ALA A 547 57.82 -6.15 -34.62
CA ALA A 547 56.98 -6.87 -33.65
C ALA A 547 55.50 -6.50 -33.78
N LEU A 548 55.20 -5.20 -33.98
CA LEU A 548 53.83 -4.73 -34.21
C LEU A 548 53.26 -5.22 -35.53
N ARG A 549 54.03 -5.25 -36.62
CA ARG A 549 53.55 -5.73 -37.92
C ARG A 549 53.20 -7.21 -37.88
N ASP A 550 54.00 -8.01 -37.19
CA ASP A 550 53.77 -9.45 -37.06
C ASP A 550 52.56 -9.74 -36.14
N LEU A 551 52.34 -8.93 -35.09
CA LEU A 551 51.11 -8.96 -34.26
C LEU A 551 49.85 -8.47 -34.99
N GLY A 552 49.99 -7.64 -36.02
CA GLY A 552 48.88 -7.16 -36.85
C GLY A 552 48.43 -8.15 -37.94
N GLN A 553 49.04 -9.33 -38.04
CA GLN A 553 48.74 -10.35 -39.07
C GLN A 553 48.01 -11.60 -38.52
N THR A 554 47.78 -11.69 -37.21
CA THR A 554 46.98 -12.78 -36.62
C THR A 554 45.49 -12.44 -36.62
N GLU A 555 44.74 -13.03 -37.56
CA GLU A 555 43.27 -12.96 -37.58
C GLU A 555 42.68 -13.71 -36.37
N GLY A 556 42.32 -12.98 -35.33
CA GLY A 556 41.79 -13.54 -34.08
C GLY A 556 41.51 -12.47 -33.02
N PRO A 557 41.18 -12.88 -31.76
CA PRO A 557 40.89 -11.95 -30.66
C PRO A 557 42.09 -11.08 -30.24
N GLU A 558 43.27 -11.28 -30.82
CA GLU A 558 44.46 -10.44 -30.65
C GLU A 558 44.30 -9.06 -31.34
N SER A 559 43.32 -8.90 -32.26
CA SER A 559 43.14 -7.65 -33.01
C SER A 559 42.81 -6.44 -32.13
N SER A 560 42.06 -6.60 -31.05
CA SER A 560 41.78 -5.51 -30.10
C SER A 560 43.02 -5.15 -29.27
N LEU A 561 43.81 -6.16 -28.87
CA LEU A 561 45.09 -5.95 -28.18
C LEU A 561 46.09 -5.19 -29.06
N HIS A 562 46.06 -5.40 -30.38
CA HIS A 562 46.86 -4.63 -31.33
C HIS A 562 46.42 -3.15 -31.42
N GLU A 563 45.12 -2.86 -31.36
CA GLU A 563 44.59 -1.49 -31.35
C GLU A 563 44.92 -0.77 -30.02
N ASP A 564 44.66 -1.41 -28.87
CA ASP A 564 44.99 -0.88 -27.53
C ASP A 564 46.50 -0.61 -27.39
N LEU A 565 47.35 -1.55 -27.81
CA LEU A 565 48.81 -1.38 -27.83
C LEU A 565 49.24 -0.21 -28.73
N THR A 566 48.59 -0.04 -29.88
CA THR A 566 48.91 1.04 -30.83
C THR A 566 48.55 2.42 -30.27
N GLU A 567 47.40 2.57 -29.63
CA GLU A 567 47.01 3.83 -28.98
C GLU A 567 47.87 4.14 -27.74
N LEU A 568 48.27 3.11 -26.99
CA LEU A 568 49.17 3.27 -25.85
C LEU A 568 50.57 3.72 -26.29
N LEU A 569 51.13 3.12 -27.34
CA LEU A 569 52.44 3.53 -27.90
C LEU A 569 52.40 4.92 -28.57
N ARG A 570 51.24 5.29 -29.15
CA ARG A 570 50.95 6.65 -29.64
C ARG A 570 50.94 7.64 -28.48
N THR A 571 50.29 7.31 -27.37
CA THR A 571 50.22 8.13 -26.15
C THR A 571 51.59 8.31 -25.48
N LEU A 572 52.43 7.28 -25.45
CA LEU A 572 53.82 7.39 -24.98
C LEU A 572 54.74 8.20 -25.92
N GLN A 573 54.26 8.56 -27.12
CA GLN A 573 55.02 9.20 -28.21
C GLN A 573 56.31 8.44 -28.60
N VAL A 574 56.29 7.10 -28.49
CA VAL A 574 57.36 6.24 -28.99
C VAL A 574 57.33 6.21 -30.52
N ASN A 575 56.13 6.06 -31.09
CA ASN A 575 55.92 5.95 -32.53
C ASN A 575 55.69 7.32 -33.20
N ARG A 576 56.78 8.09 -33.39
CA ARG A 576 56.76 9.30 -34.24
C ARG A 576 57.09 9.02 -35.72
N SER A 577 57.61 7.84 -36.05
CA SER A 577 58.03 7.43 -37.40
C SER A 577 56.85 7.09 -38.34
N PHE A 578 55.77 6.50 -37.83
CA PHE A 578 54.65 6.05 -38.68
C PHE A 578 54.04 7.16 -39.56
N ARG A 579 53.87 8.37 -39.01
CA ARG A 579 53.11 9.46 -39.65
C ARG A 579 53.74 10.01 -40.93
N THR A 580 55.03 9.80 -41.17
CA THR A 580 55.69 10.21 -42.43
C THR A 580 55.66 9.14 -43.51
N ARG A 581 55.52 7.85 -43.17
CA ARG A 581 55.45 6.76 -44.16
C ARG A 581 54.02 6.50 -44.66
N GLU A 582 53.00 6.60 -43.81
CA GLU A 582 51.61 6.41 -44.25
C GLU A 582 51.17 7.48 -45.28
N SER A 583 51.62 8.72 -45.12
CA SER A 583 51.30 9.82 -46.06
C SER A 583 51.97 9.64 -47.43
N GLU A 584 53.18 9.10 -47.49
CA GLU A 584 53.84 8.71 -48.75
C GLU A 584 53.19 7.46 -49.38
N SER A 585 52.68 6.52 -48.56
CA SER A 585 52.00 5.31 -49.07
C SER A 585 50.62 5.58 -49.70
N ARG A 586 49.94 6.67 -49.30
CA ARG A 586 48.63 7.08 -49.86
C ARG A 586 48.75 8.07 -51.02
N THR A 587 49.95 8.27 -51.57
CA THR A 587 50.21 9.14 -52.74
C THR A 587 50.93 8.41 -53.88
N ARG A 588 50.68 7.11 -54.02
CA ARG A 588 51.02 6.26 -55.17
C ARG A 588 49.86 5.33 -55.52
#